data_AF-A0AAV2B349-F1
#
_entry.id   AF-A0AAV2B349-F1
#
_cell.length_a   1.000
_cell.length_b   1.000
_cell.length_c   1.000
_cell.angle_alpha   90.00
_cell.angle_beta   90.00
_cell.angle_gamma   90.00
#
_symmetry.space_group_name_H-M   'P 1'
#
loop_
_entity.id
_entity.type
_entity.pdbx_description
1 polymer ?
#
loop_
_entity_poly.entity_id
_entity_poly.type
_entity_poly.pdbx_seq_one_letter_code
_entity_poly.pdbx_strand_id
1 'polypeptide(L)'
;MENIWIKILQTLPRLEPKTLDSLMKLLEDLGVAAEDDLKYVRESDLTAVLRPIQARKVIEAWKQIDSLPITSMLEVNVPSPPPMTSMLEVIVTSPPTSENSESSLPMTSVPKVNVASPPTLENSESSLPMTSMPEVNVDNPPTSENSESSSLAVQSVPYDWAENFVIPWQNMSDELMKSLKEGKRPTPKGRREFINTTAKNIFKICEKPGKKNLSKIARKAIETYPSFSDVWCNEIVAGGCESLTRSFVIKFENLNRRDAFSSLKRSLKEENSNNERKLSASSIYGCLNWQPKMLPIGESDESQTEKQNQMIKISLVTKPGEELSKQTLTLLEETYYSQRKDINTLKNITFLLNSWPLLFSEQGFFQHFHTLTGVDIPELMQNSIQTKASTIIHFFKSLSNKKNSLKETFQRYKKTKSKVSDLEIAVSLLLQHFSEKSEAVFKSIDSSVTAKDVESMLILPSTPCLISSGDGSSISYMISVNKKIICEKIKSFETGFFMMFSAYYILNIDYAEMACVTLEFIQRLFF
;
A
#
# COMPACT_ATOMS: atom_id res chain seq x y z
N MET A 1 25.50 41.47 4.35
CA MET A 1 25.64 40.94 2.98
C MET A 1 26.79 39.96 2.73
N GLU A 2 28.05 40.20 3.10
CA GLU A 2 29.18 39.34 2.66
C GLU A 2 29.03 37.82 2.97
N ASN A 3 28.58 37.45 4.17
CA ASN A 3 28.30 36.03 4.51
C ASN A 3 27.22 35.40 3.61
N ILE A 4 26.22 36.18 3.18
CA ILE A 4 25.13 35.75 2.30
C ILE A 4 25.67 35.47 0.89
N TRP A 5 26.56 36.34 0.39
CA TRP A 5 27.29 36.14 -0.87
C TRP A 5 28.10 34.83 -0.85
N ILE A 6 28.80 34.54 0.25
CA ILE A 6 29.52 33.28 0.45
C ILE A 6 28.56 32.08 0.43
N LYS A 7 27.44 32.12 1.16
CA LYS A 7 26.45 31.03 1.18
C LYS A 7 25.80 30.78 -0.19
N ILE A 8 25.54 31.83 -0.97
CA ILE A 8 25.02 31.70 -2.34
C ILE A 8 26.05 30.98 -3.23
N LEU A 9 27.33 31.35 -3.16
CA LEU A 9 28.39 30.68 -3.92
C LEU A 9 28.64 29.24 -3.48
N GLN A 10 28.55 28.93 -2.18
CA GLN A 10 28.59 27.54 -1.69
C GLN A 10 27.44 26.69 -2.25
N THR A 11 26.24 27.28 -2.38
CA THR A 11 25.03 26.60 -2.87
C THR A 11 24.99 26.49 -4.40
N LEU A 12 25.48 27.52 -5.10
CA LEU A 12 25.50 27.63 -6.56
C LEU A 12 26.93 27.97 -7.08
N PRO A 13 27.92 27.07 -6.94
CA PRO A 13 29.33 27.32 -7.31
C PRO A 13 29.61 27.39 -8.82
N ARG A 14 28.57 27.58 -9.64
CA ARG A 14 28.62 27.81 -11.09
C ARG A 14 27.68 28.97 -11.51
N LEU A 15 27.37 29.87 -10.59
CA LEU A 15 26.64 31.10 -10.89
C LEU A 15 27.61 32.11 -11.54
N GLU A 16 27.18 32.79 -12.60
CA GLU A 16 27.99 33.84 -13.22
C GLU A 16 28.07 35.08 -12.30
N PRO A 17 29.23 35.77 -12.21
CA PRO A 17 29.38 36.92 -11.32
C PRO A 17 28.31 38.00 -11.53
N LYS A 18 28.00 38.36 -12.78
CA LYS A 18 26.94 39.35 -13.10
C LYS A 18 25.56 38.96 -12.56
N THR A 19 25.25 37.67 -12.53
CA THR A 19 23.99 37.12 -11.99
C THR A 19 24.02 37.10 -10.47
N LEU A 20 25.18 36.88 -9.86
CA LEU A 20 25.37 37.01 -8.41
C LEU A 20 25.24 38.46 -7.96
N ASP A 21 25.86 39.41 -8.65
CA ASP A 21 25.76 40.86 -8.34
C ASP A 21 24.30 41.34 -8.47
N SER A 22 23.61 40.90 -9.53
CA SER A 22 22.18 41.18 -9.74
C SER A 22 21.29 40.57 -8.65
N LEU A 23 21.65 39.40 -8.14
CA LEU A 23 20.95 38.71 -7.05
C LEU A 23 21.21 39.37 -5.69
N MET A 24 22.45 39.80 -5.43
CA MET A 24 22.79 40.56 -4.21
C MET A 24 22.00 41.87 -4.17
N LYS A 25 21.99 42.62 -5.27
CA LYS A 25 21.18 43.85 -5.36
C LYS A 25 19.69 43.56 -5.17
N LEU A 26 19.15 42.51 -5.80
CA LEU A 26 17.75 42.12 -5.61
C LEU A 26 17.42 41.81 -4.14
N LEU A 27 18.34 41.21 -3.39
CA LEU A 27 18.17 40.97 -1.96
C LEU A 27 18.23 42.28 -1.14
N GLU A 28 19.12 43.22 -1.50
CA GLU A 28 19.16 44.57 -0.90
C GLU A 28 17.87 45.37 -1.19
N ASP A 29 17.38 45.34 -2.44
CA ASP A 29 16.11 45.97 -2.86
C ASP A 29 14.89 45.31 -2.17
N LEU A 30 14.98 44.04 -1.75
CA LEU A 30 14.00 43.33 -0.91
C LEU A 30 14.15 43.60 0.60
N GLY A 31 15.16 44.37 1.02
CA GLY A 31 15.40 44.74 2.42
C GLY A 31 16.17 43.71 3.26
N VAL A 32 16.82 42.71 2.65
CA VAL A 32 17.66 41.72 3.34
C VAL A 32 18.96 42.39 3.81
N ALA A 33 19.19 42.44 5.12
CA ALA A 33 20.41 43.01 5.69
C ALA A 33 21.30 41.93 6.36
N ALA A 34 20.66 41.00 7.07
CA ALA A 34 21.25 39.92 7.85
C ALA A 34 20.85 38.54 7.32
N GLU A 35 21.57 37.49 7.75
CA GLU A 35 21.27 36.12 7.31
C GLU A 35 19.91 35.63 7.83
N ASP A 36 19.46 36.15 8.96
CA ASP A 36 18.16 35.86 9.57
C ASP A 36 16.97 36.33 8.72
N ASP A 37 17.16 37.31 7.82
CA ASP A 37 16.09 37.83 6.95
C ASP A 37 15.77 36.84 5.82
N LEU A 38 16.72 35.98 5.46
CA LEU A 38 16.62 35.01 4.36
C LEU A 38 15.48 33.99 4.54
N LYS A 39 15.04 33.75 5.79
CA LYS A 39 13.89 32.87 6.08
C LYS A 39 12.55 33.42 5.63
N TYR A 40 12.45 34.73 5.36
CA TYR A 40 11.24 35.37 4.85
C TYR A 40 11.19 35.45 3.31
N VAL A 41 12.34 35.33 2.64
CA VAL A 41 12.46 35.35 1.18
C VAL A 41 11.84 34.09 0.56
N ARG A 42 11.11 34.25 -0.55
CA ARG A 42 10.36 33.18 -1.22
C ARG A 42 10.95 32.87 -2.59
N GLU A 43 10.56 31.71 -3.16
CA GLU A 43 11.00 31.33 -4.51
C GLU A 43 10.59 32.38 -5.56
N SER A 44 9.38 32.93 -5.46
CA SER A 44 8.85 34.00 -6.31
C SER A 44 9.78 35.20 -6.41
N ASP A 45 10.39 35.56 -5.29
CA ASP A 45 11.12 36.81 -5.14
C ASP A 45 12.49 36.69 -5.81
N LEU A 46 13.03 35.46 -5.87
CA LEU A 46 14.29 35.13 -6.52
C LEU A 46 14.16 34.82 -8.03
N THR A 47 12.97 34.47 -8.53
CA THR A 47 12.80 34.04 -9.94
C THR A 47 13.00 35.15 -10.97
N ALA A 48 13.10 36.41 -10.55
CA ALA A 48 13.50 37.53 -11.40
C ALA A 48 14.96 37.44 -11.89
N VAL A 49 15.85 36.78 -11.13
CA VAL A 49 17.29 36.66 -11.44
C VAL A 49 17.77 35.20 -11.51
N LEU A 50 17.18 34.30 -10.71
CA LEU A 50 17.51 32.88 -10.72
C LEU A 50 16.45 32.04 -11.45
N ARG A 51 16.88 31.07 -12.27
CA ARG A 51 15.97 30.04 -12.77
C ARG A 51 15.32 29.28 -11.59
N PRO A 52 14.06 28.80 -11.68
CA PRO A 52 13.33 28.22 -10.54
C PRO A 52 14.09 27.11 -9.78
N ILE A 53 14.82 26.24 -10.48
CA ILE A 53 15.63 25.18 -9.84
C ILE A 53 16.82 25.75 -9.04
N GLN A 54 17.39 26.89 -9.46
CA GLN A 54 18.45 27.59 -8.74
C GLN A 54 17.87 28.33 -7.51
N ALA A 55 16.73 29.00 -7.66
CA ALA A 55 16.00 29.61 -6.55
C ALA A 55 15.64 28.57 -5.47
N ARG A 56 15.06 27.42 -5.84
CA ARG A 56 14.73 26.33 -4.90
C ARG A 56 15.92 25.82 -4.12
N LYS A 57 17.08 25.64 -4.77
CA LYS A 57 18.31 25.19 -4.09
C LYS A 57 18.80 26.19 -3.05
N VAL A 58 18.70 27.48 -3.34
CA VAL A 58 19.09 28.57 -2.45
C VAL A 58 18.13 28.67 -1.26
N ILE A 59 16.82 28.69 -1.51
CA ILE A 59 15.78 28.66 -0.46
C ILE A 59 15.91 27.41 0.43
N GLU A 60 16.21 26.24 -0.13
CA GLU A 60 16.42 25.02 0.64
C GLU A 60 17.68 25.13 1.52
N ALA A 61 18.81 25.57 0.96
CA ALA A 61 20.06 25.73 1.72
C ALA A 61 19.93 26.73 2.88
N TRP A 62 19.15 27.81 2.71
CA TRP A 62 18.86 28.77 3.78
C TRP A 62 17.95 28.20 4.89
N LYS A 63 17.07 27.24 4.58
CA LYS A 63 16.21 26.58 5.58
C LYS A 63 16.93 25.54 6.44
N GLN A 64 18.10 25.06 6.00
CA GLN A 64 18.93 24.13 6.79
C GLN A 64 19.76 24.84 7.88
N ILE A 65 19.62 26.16 8.03
CA ILE A 65 20.33 26.96 9.06
C ILE A 65 19.84 26.63 10.49
N ASP A 66 18.56 26.32 10.67
CA ASP A 66 17.97 25.99 11.98
C ASP A 66 18.32 24.57 12.50
N SER A 67 19.07 23.76 11.73
CA SER A 67 19.21 22.31 11.96
C SER A 67 20.61 21.79 12.31
N LEU A 68 21.49 22.60 12.92
CA LEU A 68 22.78 22.14 13.47
C LEU A 68 23.06 22.69 14.89
N PRO A 69 23.25 21.81 15.91
CA PRO A 69 23.74 22.23 17.22
C PRO A 69 25.21 22.71 17.18
N ILE A 70 25.52 23.70 18.01
CA ILE A 70 26.89 24.21 18.20
C ILE A 70 27.77 23.08 18.76
N THR A 71 28.85 22.74 18.06
CA THR A 71 29.81 21.72 18.50
C THR A 71 30.77 22.34 19.52
N SER A 72 30.58 22.02 20.80
CA SER A 72 31.56 22.37 21.85
C SER A 72 32.86 21.59 21.64
N MET A 73 34.00 22.23 21.88
CA MET A 73 35.31 21.59 21.76
C MET A 73 35.67 20.80 23.03
N LEU A 74 36.36 19.67 22.79
CA LEU A 74 37.37 19.03 23.65
C LEU A 74 37.30 19.30 25.16
N GLU A 75 36.95 18.26 25.93
CA GLU A 75 37.69 17.96 27.16
C GLU A 75 37.85 16.45 27.34
N VAL A 76 38.94 16.03 27.98
CA VAL A 76 39.37 14.63 28.08
C VAL A 76 39.33 14.19 29.53
N ASN A 77 38.74 13.03 29.83
CA ASN A 77 39.05 12.33 31.08
C ASN A 77 38.97 10.80 30.97
N VAL A 78 39.64 10.14 31.91
CA VAL A 78 40.04 8.72 31.88
C VAL A 78 39.11 7.87 32.77
N PRO A 79 38.77 6.62 32.40
CA PRO A 79 37.89 5.77 33.20
C PRO A 79 38.55 5.24 34.49
N SER A 80 37.74 4.83 35.47
CA SER A 80 38.18 4.16 36.70
C SER A 80 37.08 3.25 37.28
N PRO A 81 37.44 2.26 38.15
CA PRO A 81 36.72 0.98 38.24
C PRO A 81 35.65 0.90 39.35
N PRO A 82 34.76 -0.13 39.31
CA PRO A 82 33.72 -0.34 40.32
C PRO A 82 34.23 -1.07 41.58
N PRO A 83 33.62 -0.84 42.76
CA PRO A 83 33.85 -1.63 43.97
C PRO A 83 32.94 -2.88 44.04
N MET A 84 33.47 -3.94 44.64
CA MET A 84 32.71 -5.09 45.18
C MET A 84 32.14 -4.70 46.58
N THR A 85 31.29 -5.43 47.30
CA THR A 85 31.36 -6.86 47.71
C THR A 85 30.06 -7.26 48.46
N SER A 86 29.94 -8.56 48.80
CA SER A 86 29.05 -9.17 49.83
C SER A 86 27.59 -9.44 49.44
N MET A 87 26.98 -10.59 49.82
CA MET A 87 27.51 -11.75 50.57
C MET A 87 26.75 -13.06 50.23
N LEU A 88 27.48 -14.18 50.26
CA LEU A 88 27.19 -15.53 50.84
C LEU A 88 25.71 -16.00 51.03
N GLU A 89 25.31 -17.27 50.87
CA GLU A 89 26.08 -18.53 50.66
C GLU A 89 25.22 -19.71 50.11
N VAL A 90 25.86 -20.63 49.34
CA VAL A 90 25.84 -22.13 49.36
C VAL A 90 24.47 -22.88 49.54
N ILE A 91 24.06 -23.85 48.68
CA ILE A 91 24.37 -25.32 48.61
C ILE A 91 24.01 -25.83 47.17
N VAL A 92 24.64 -26.74 46.38
CA VAL A 92 25.70 -27.82 46.48
C VAL A 92 25.14 -29.27 46.71
N THR A 93 25.04 -30.24 45.77
CA THR A 93 25.65 -30.41 44.42
C THR A 93 24.68 -31.04 43.37
N SER A 94 24.83 -32.30 42.92
CA SER A 94 24.16 -32.95 41.74
C SER A 94 24.16 -34.52 41.86
N PRO A 95 23.74 -35.36 40.86
CA PRO A 95 23.17 -36.72 41.04
C PRO A 95 24.18 -37.89 40.85
N PRO A 96 23.78 -39.19 40.71
CA PRO A 96 23.34 -39.76 39.41
C PRO A 96 22.38 -41.01 39.47
N THR A 97 22.13 -41.66 38.31
CA THR A 97 21.70 -43.09 38.05
C THR A 97 20.41 -43.64 38.71
N SER A 98 19.40 -44.29 38.10
CA SER A 98 19.16 -45.11 36.86
C SER A 98 19.02 -46.62 37.12
N GLU A 99 17.88 -47.25 36.77
CA GLU A 99 17.78 -48.60 36.16
C GLU A 99 16.33 -48.98 35.72
N ASN A 100 16.17 -50.13 35.05
CA ASN A 100 14.94 -50.66 34.41
C ASN A 100 14.10 -51.51 35.43
N SER A 101 12.86 -52.01 35.18
CA SER A 101 12.40 -52.85 34.06
C SER A 101 10.87 -53.06 33.98
N GLU A 102 10.42 -53.58 32.83
CA GLU A 102 9.33 -54.56 32.52
C GLU A 102 8.39 -55.07 33.65
N SER A 103 7.11 -55.44 33.45
CA SER A 103 6.20 -55.59 32.28
C SER A 103 4.72 -55.53 32.75
N SER A 104 3.65 -55.43 31.94
CA SER A 104 3.06 -56.53 31.12
C SER A 104 1.68 -56.11 30.53
N LEU A 105 1.12 -56.92 29.61
CA LEU A 105 -0.19 -56.72 28.94
C LEU A 105 -1.30 -57.62 29.55
N PRO A 106 -2.60 -57.36 29.26
CA PRO A 106 -3.26 -58.10 28.18
C PRO A 106 -4.19 -57.25 27.28
N MET A 107 -4.70 -57.86 26.19
CA MET A 107 -5.51 -57.19 25.15
C MET A 107 -7.01 -57.53 25.20
N THR A 108 -7.85 -56.65 24.65
CA THR A 108 -9.05 -56.92 23.79
C THR A 108 -9.76 -55.57 23.52
N SER A 109 -10.53 -55.31 22.45
CA SER A 109 -10.64 -55.94 21.13
C SER A 109 -11.16 -54.88 20.11
N VAL A 110 -11.08 -55.13 18.80
CA VAL A 110 -11.31 -54.13 17.73
C VAL A 110 -12.59 -54.44 16.92
N PRO A 111 -13.32 -53.41 16.47
CA PRO A 111 -14.00 -53.46 15.17
C PRO A 111 -13.46 -52.41 14.19
N LYS A 112 -13.25 -52.80 12.93
CA LYS A 112 -12.92 -51.91 11.81
C LYS A 112 -14.20 -51.28 11.24
N VAL A 113 -14.08 -50.08 10.66
CA VAL A 113 -15.05 -49.54 9.70
C VAL A 113 -14.32 -49.29 8.38
N ASN A 114 -14.84 -49.85 7.28
CA ASN A 114 -14.37 -49.56 5.93
C ASN A 114 -15.05 -48.29 5.42
N VAL A 115 -14.34 -47.49 4.61
CA VAL A 115 -14.95 -46.49 3.74
C VAL A 115 -14.93 -47.02 2.31
N ALA A 116 -16.05 -46.92 1.60
CA ALA A 116 -16.20 -47.33 0.21
C ALA A 116 -17.00 -46.28 -0.58
N SER A 117 -16.86 -46.32 -1.91
CA SER A 117 -17.60 -45.51 -2.88
C SER A 117 -17.61 -46.27 -4.21
N PRO A 118 -18.46 -45.93 -5.20
CA PRO A 118 -19.60 -45.01 -5.20
C PRO A 118 -20.93 -45.80 -5.28
N PRO A 119 -22.01 -45.28 -5.92
CA PRO A 119 -22.17 -45.57 -7.34
C PRO A 119 -22.63 -44.37 -8.22
N THR A 120 -22.55 -44.58 -9.52
CA THR A 120 -23.03 -43.68 -10.58
C THR A 120 -24.41 -44.16 -11.09
N LEU A 121 -25.24 -43.27 -11.63
CA LEU A 121 -26.37 -43.62 -12.51
C LEU A 121 -26.64 -42.49 -13.51
N GLU A 122 -27.34 -42.79 -14.60
CA GLU A 122 -27.25 -42.04 -15.87
C GLU A 122 -28.49 -41.19 -16.24
N ASN A 123 -28.24 -40.19 -17.09
CA ASN A 123 -29.07 -39.62 -18.16
C ASN A 123 -30.60 -39.65 -18.08
N SER A 124 -31.21 -38.47 -18.27
CA SER A 124 -32.41 -38.29 -19.10
C SER A 124 -32.44 -36.86 -19.67
N GLU A 125 -32.71 -36.73 -20.96
CA GLU A 125 -32.79 -35.45 -21.67
C GLU A 125 -34.23 -34.90 -21.71
N SER A 126 -34.41 -33.58 -21.55
CA SER A 126 -35.64 -32.90 -21.95
C SER A 126 -35.46 -31.38 -22.19
N SER A 127 -35.26 -31.05 -23.47
CA SER A 127 -35.88 -29.91 -24.19
C SER A 127 -37.21 -29.44 -23.56
N LEU A 128 -37.61 -28.15 -23.45
CA LEU A 128 -37.55 -26.93 -24.30
C LEU A 128 -38.17 -25.75 -23.45
N PRO A 129 -38.39 -24.51 -23.95
CA PRO A 129 -37.76 -23.75 -25.04
C PRO A 129 -37.21 -22.37 -24.58
N MET A 130 -36.54 -21.64 -25.47
CA MET A 130 -36.39 -20.17 -25.35
C MET A 130 -37.65 -19.44 -25.86
N THR A 131 -38.07 -18.38 -25.18
CA THR A 131 -39.08 -17.44 -25.70
C THR A 131 -38.37 -16.27 -26.40
N SER A 132 -38.72 -16.02 -27.67
CA SER A 132 -38.15 -14.93 -28.47
C SER A 132 -38.81 -13.58 -28.19
N MET A 133 -38.04 -12.50 -28.38
CA MET A 133 -38.58 -11.18 -28.74
C MET A 133 -38.22 -10.89 -30.20
N PRO A 134 -39.04 -10.12 -30.93
CA PRO A 134 -39.00 -10.09 -32.39
C PRO A 134 -37.88 -9.21 -32.96
N GLU A 135 -37.38 -9.61 -34.12
CA GLU A 135 -36.57 -8.77 -35.00
C GLU A 135 -37.44 -7.68 -35.63
N VAL A 136 -36.88 -6.47 -35.81
CA VAL A 136 -37.44 -5.45 -36.69
C VAL A 136 -36.43 -5.22 -37.80
N ASN A 137 -36.82 -5.56 -39.03
CA ASN A 137 -35.99 -5.53 -40.21
C ASN A 137 -36.27 -4.26 -41.03
N VAL A 138 -35.26 -3.43 -41.30
CA VAL A 138 -35.35 -2.25 -42.17
C VAL A 138 -34.05 -2.09 -42.97
N ASP A 139 -34.21 -1.70 -44.24
CA ASP A 139 -33.22 -1.77 -45.32
C ASP A 139 -32.05 -0.77 -45.27
N ASN A 140 -31.16 -0.92 -46.26
CA ASN A 140 -29.93 -0.17 -46.46
C ASN A 140 -29.63 -0.14 -47.98
N PRO A 141 -28.99 0.89 -48.60
CA PRO A 141 -28.87 2.31 -48.26
C PRO A 141 -29.57 3.21 -49.33
N PRO A 142 -29.28 4.52 -49.43
CA PRO A 142 -28.32 4.90 -50.48
C PRO A 142 -27.33 6.04 -50.14
N THR A 143 -26.37 6.16 -51.05
CA THR A 143 -25.23 7.10 -51.17
C THR A 143 -25.52 8.59 -50.98
N SER A 144 -24.62 9.31 -50.27
CA SER A 144 -24.07 10.61 -50.73
C SER A 144 -22.87 11.12 -49.91
N GLU A 145 -21.82 11.51 -50.64
CA GLU A 145 -20.86 12.61 -50.38
C GLU A 145 -19.83 12.58 -49.23
N ASN A 146 -18.66 13.15 -49.56
CA ASN A 146 -17.51 13.35 -48.66
C ASN A 146 -17.73 14.57 -47.75
N SER A 147 -17.14 14.52 -46.56
CA SER A 147 -16.66 15.73 -45.87
C SER A 147 -15.42 15.37 -45.05
N GLU A 148 -14.29 15.96 -45.41
CA GLU A 148 -13.02 15.73 -44.71
C GLU A 148 -13.07 16.41 -43.34
N SER A 149 -12.86 15.63 -42.28
CA SER A 149 -12.60 16.14 -40.94
C SER A 149 -11.48 15.34 -40.31
N SER A 150 -10.40 16.02 -39.92
CA SER A 150 -9.14 15.40 -39.53
C SER A 150 -9.18 14.83 -38.11
N SER A 151 -9.92 13.74 -37.90
CA SER A 151 -9.86 12.95 -36.67
C SER A 151 -8.55 12.18 -36.58
N LEU A 152 -7.84 12.29 -35.46
CA LEU A 152 -6.64 11.48 -35.18
C LEU A 152 -7.01 9.99 -35.23
N ALA A 153 -6.41 9.25 -36.17
CA ALA A 153 -6.75 7.86 -36.41
C ALA A 153 -6.39 6.97 -35.20
N VAL A 154 -7.41 6.47 -34.51
CA VAL A 154 -7.26 5.34 -33.59
C VAL A 154 -6.81 4.15 -34.42
N GLN A 155 -5.55 3.72 -34.28
CA GLN A 155 -5.03 2.57 -35.00
C GLN A 155 -5.77 1.31 -34.55
N SER A 156 -6.65 0.81 -35.41
CA SER A 156 -7.38 -0.44 -35.19
C SER A 156 -6.39 -1.60 -35.12
N VAL A 157 -6.13 -2.11 -33.92
CA VAL A 157 -5.21 -3.22 -33.69
C VAL A 157 -5.63 -4.43 -34.55
N PRO A 158 -4.80 -4.90 -35.50
CA PRO A 158 -5.18 -6.00 -36.38
C PRO A 158 -5.51 -7.27 -35.60
N TYR A 159 -6.63 -7.93 -35.91
CA TYR A 159 -7.19 -9.03 -35.12
C TYR A 159 -6.15 -10.11 -34.75
N ASP A 160 -5.31 -10.50 -35.72
CA ASP A 160 -4.27 -11.53 -35.58
C ASP A 160 -2.84 -10.98 -35.40
N TRP A 161 -2.66 -9.77 -34.85
CA TRP A 161 -1.33 -9.18 -34.60
C TRP A 161 -0.37 -10.12 -33.86
N ALA A 162 -0.88 -11.01 -33.01
CA ALA A 162 -0.10 -11.97 -32.25
C ALA A 162 0.50 -13.10 -33.11
N GLU A 163 -0.13 -13.46 -34.24
CA GLU A 163 0.40 -14.44 -35.19
C GLU A 163 1.53 -13.85 -36.03
N ASN A 164 1.49 -12.55 -36.32
CA ASN A 164 2.56 -11.84 -37.02
C ASN A 164 3.63 -11.26 -36.07
N PHE A 165 3.43 -11.32 -34.75
CA PHE A 165 4.42 -10.83 -33.78
C PHE A 165 5.71 -11.66 -33.80
N VAL A 166 6.83 -10.99 -34.05
CA VAL A 166 8.19 -11.52 -33.96
C VAL A 166 8.80 -11.14 -32.61
N ILE A 167 9.31 -12.12 -31.88
CA ILE A 167 9.97 -11.89 -30.59
C ILE A 167 11.33 -11.22 -30.84
N PRO A 168 11.63 -10.06 -30.23
CA PRO A 168 12.85 -9.30 -30.51
C PRO A 168 14.04 -9.86 -29.72
N TRP A 169 14.51 -11.05 -30.10
CA TRP A 169 15.64 -11.75 -29.45
C TRP A 169 16.93 -10.94 -29.45
N GLN A 170 17.14 -10.08 -30.45
CA GLN A 170 18.29 -9.17 -30.56
C GLN A 170 18.31 -8.05 -29.50
N ASN A 171 17.21 -7.85 -28.77
CA ASN A 171 17.11 -6.88 -27.67
C ASN A 171 17.32 -7.53 -26.28
N MET A 172 17.84 -8.77 -26.24
CA MET A 172 18.13 -9.54 -25.04
C MET A 172 19.65 -9.58 -24.78
N SER A 173 20.06 -9.70 -23.52
CA SER A 173 21.46 -9.78 -23.14
C SER A 173 22.17 -11.04 -23.63
N ASP A 174 23.48 -10.95 -23.86
CA ASP A 174 24.32 -12.10 -24.24
C ASP A 174 24.30 -13.20 -23.18
N GLU A 175 24.19 -12.86 -21.89
CA GLU A 175 24.02 -13.81 -20.79
C GLU A 175 22.77 -14.69 -21.00
N LEU A 176 21.63 -14.05 -21.28
CA LEU A 176 20.37 -14.74 -21.56
C LEU A 176 20.46 -15.54 -22.87
N MET A 177 20.88 -14.90 -23.97
CA MET A 177 20.93 -15.54 -25.29
C MET A 177 21.93 -16.70 -25.35
N LYS A 178 23.05 -16.63 -24.61
CA LYS A 178 23.96 -17.76 -24.42
C LYS A 178 23.28 -18.90 -23.66
N SER A 179 22.63 -18.63 -22.53
CA SER A 179 21.94 -19.68 -21.77
C SER A 179 20.84 -20.39 -22.57
N LEU A 180 20.10 -19.65 -23.41
CA LEU A 180 19.07 -20.18 -24.30
C LEU A 180 19.67 -21.05 -25.41
N LYS A 181 20.75 -20.60 -26.07
CA LYS A 181 21.47 -21.37 -27.10
C LYS A 181 22.14 -22.63 -26.53
N GLU A 182 22.56 -22.61 -25.26
CA GLU A 182 23.06 -23.78 -24.53
C GLU A 182 21.94 -24.72 -24.02
N GLY A 183 20.67 -24.46 -24.35
CA GLY A 183 19.52 -25.25 -23.90
C GLY A 183 19.19 -25.14 -22.41
N LYS A 184 19.87 -24.25 -21.67
CA LYS A 184 19.72 -24.11 -20.22
C LYS A 184 18.47 -23.31 -19.87
N ARG A 185 17.81 -23.68 -18.77
CA ARG A 185 16.64 -22.96 -18.23
C ARG A 185 17.06 -21.54 -17.80
N PRO A 186 16.41 -20.48 -18.30
CA PRO A 186 16.79 -19.11 -17.96
C PRO A 186 16.75 -18.81 -16.46
N THR A 187 17.72 -18.04 -15.98
CA THR A 187 17.77 -17.58 -14.58
C THR A 187 16.55 -16.71 -14.25
N PRO A 188 16.15 -16.56 -12.97
CA PRO A 188 15.10 -15.62 -12.57
C PRO A 188 15.38 -14.14 -12.94
N LYS A 189 16.64 -13.79 -13.25
CA LYS A 189 17.02 -12.51 -13.86
C LYS A 189 16.64 -12.51 -15.35
N GLY A 190 17.20 -13.42 -16.14
CA GLY A 190 16.99 -13.52 -17.58
C GLY A 190 15.52 -13.75 -17.98
N ARG A 191 14.75 -14.55 -17.22
CA ARG A 191 13.31 -14.73 -17.47
C ARG A 191 12.52 -13.43 -17.25
N ARG A 192 12.88 -12.59 -16.27
CA ARG A 192 12.24 -11.28 -16.06
C ARG A 192 12.67 -10.27 -17.13
N GLU A 193 13.92 -10.33 -17.59
CA GLU A 193 14.41 -9.55 -18.71
C GLU A 193 13.63 -9.86 -20.00
N PHE A 194 13.53 -11.14 -20.36
CA PHE A 194 12.73 -11.63 -21.50
C PHE A 194 11.29 -11.10 -21.48
N ILE A 195 10.58 -11.26 -20.36
CA ILE A 195 9.20 -10.79 -20.19
C ILE A 195 9.12 -9.27 -20.33
N ASN A 196 10.06 -8.51 -19.73
CA ASN A 196 10.07 -7.05 -19.80
C ASN A 196 10.35 -6.54 -21.22
N THR A 197 11.36 -7.06 -21.91
CA THR A 197 11.72 -6.64 -23.28
C THR A 197 10.67 -7.03 -24.30
N THR A 198 10.08 -8.23 -24.17
CA THR A 198 9.01 -8.67 -25.08
C THR A 198 7.72 -7.87 -24.83
N ALA A 199 7.31 -7.67 -23.58
CA ALA A 199 6.13 -6.86 -23.25
C ALA A 199 6.27 -5.39 -23.70
N LYS A 200 7.46 -4.79 -23.59
CA LYS A 200 7.75 -3.44 -24.12
C LYS A 200 7.51 -3.30 -25.63
N ASN A 201 7.58 -4.39 -26.40
CA ASN A 201 7.37 -4.36 -27.85
C ASN A 201 5.96 -4.82 -28.23
N ILE A 202 5.32 -5.71 -27.46
CA ILE A 202 3.89 -5.98 -27.55
C ILE A 202 3.07 -4.70 -27.27
N PHE A 203 3.42 -3.93 -26.23
CA PHE A 203 2.68 -2.73 -25.83
C PHE A 203 2.59 -1.66 -26.94
N LYS A 204 3.57 -1.60 -27.84
CA LYS A 204 3.57 -0.70 -29.03
C LYS A 204 2.54 -1.09 -30.10
N ILE A 205 1.96 -2.29 -30.00
CA ILE A 205 1.03 -2.89 -30.98
C ILE A 205 -0.34 -3.08 -30.34
N CYS A 206 -0.36 -3.48 -29.06
CA CYS A 206 -1.57 -3.66 -28.27
C CYS A 206 -1.25 -3.39 -26.79
N GLU A 207 -1.81 -2.32 -26.23
CA GLU A 207 -1.65 -1.95 -24.81
C GLU A 207 -2.32 -2.98 -23.89
N LYS A 208 -3.47 -3.53 -24.31
CA LYS A 208 -4.35 -4.39 -23.50
C LYS A 208 -4.51 -5.80 -24.12
N PRO A 209 -3.42 -6.59 -24.27
CA PRO A 209 -3.44 -7.88 -24.93
C PRO A 209 -4.11 -8.96 -24.05
N GLY A 210 -5.17 -9.59 -24.55
CA GLY A 210 -5.86 -10.68 -23.84
C GLY A 210 -5.02 -11.97 -23.71
N LYS A 211 -5.36 -12.82 -22.72
CA LYS A 211 -4.62 -14.08 -22.41
C LYS A 211 -4.37 -14.95 -23.64
N LYS A 212 -5.34 -15.07 -24.56
CA LYS A 212 -5.19 -15.85 -25.80
C LYS A 212 -3.96 -15.40 -26.62
N ASN A 213 -3.78 -14.10 -26.80
CA ASN A 213 -2.67 -13.55 -27.59
C ASN A 213 -1.34 -13.68 -26.84
N LEU A 214 -1.33 -13.44 -25.52
CA LEU A 214 -0.14 -13.66 -24.70
C LEU A 214 0.31 -15.13 -24.66
N SER A 215 -0.63 -16.08 -24.73
CA SER A 215 -0.35 -17.50 -24.88
C SER A 215 0.26 -17.85 -26.25
N LYS A 216 -0.20 -17.24 -27.35
CA LYS A 216 0.44 -17.36 -28.68
C LYS A 216 1.92 -16.92 -28.61
N ILE A 217 2.23 -15.79 -27.97
CA ILE A 217 3.63 -15.34 -27.82
C ILE A 217 4.45 -16.26 -26.90
N ALA A 218 3.86 -16.75 -25.82
CA ALA A 218 4.52 -17.71 -24.92
C ALA A 218 4.87 -19.03 -25.63
N ARG A 219 4.00 -19.51 -26.53
CA ARG A 219 4.25 -20.71 -27.33
C ARG A 219 5.41 -20.49 -28.32
N LYS A 220 5.40 -19.39 -29.08
CA LYS A 220 6.51 -18.99 -29.98
C LYS A 220 7.88 -18.93 -29.27
N ALA A 221 7.90 -18.46 -28.03
CA ALA A 221 9.11 -18.42 -27.22
C ALA A 221 9.68 -19.82 -26.91
N ILE A 222 8.79 -20.79 -26.70
CA ILE A 222 9.11 -22.20 -26.41
C ILE A 222 9.45 -22.97 -27.68
N GLU A 223 8.74 -22.72 -28.78
CA GLU A 223 9.06 -23.25 -30.12
C GLU A 223 10.47 -22.81 -30.57
N THR A 224 10.89 -21.59 -30.22
CA THR A 224 12.26 -21.11 -30.49
C THR A 224 13.27 -21.66 -29.48
N TYR A 225 12.92 -21.68 -28.18
CA TYR A 225 13.80 -22.12 -27.09
C TYR A 225 13.03 -22.96 -26.06
N PRO A 226 13.04 -24.30 -26.20
CA PRO A 226 12.30 -25.21 -25.31
C PRO A 226 12.67 -25.12 -23.83
N SER A 227 13.80 -24.51 -23.47
CA SER A 227 14.22 -24.33 -22.07
C SER A 227 13.34 -23.37 -21.25
N PHE A 228 12.43 -22.63 -21.90
CA PHE A 228 11.35 -21.88 -21.23
C PHE A 228 10.22 -22.76 -20.67
N SER A 229 10.08 -24.00 -21.15
CA SER A 229 8.89 -24.84 -20.96
C SER A 229 8.59 -25.20 -19.50
N ASP A 230 7.33 -25.47 -19.21
CA ASP A 230 6.89 -26.07 -17.96
C ASP A 230 7.09 -27.58 -18.01
N VAL A 231 8.19 -28.03 -17.39
CA VAL A 231 8.62 -29.43 -17.33
C VAL A 231 8.60 -29.91 -15.89
N TRP A 232 8.02 -31.09 -15.66
CA TRP A 232 7.98 -31.79 -14.37
C TRP A 232 8.28 -33.26 -14.61
N CYS A 233 9.18 -33.87 -13.83
CA CYS A 233 9.62 -35.26 -14.04
C CYS A 233 10.03 -35.60 -15.49
N ASN A 234 10.62 -34.63 -16.21
CA ASN A 234 10.96 -34.67 -17.65
C ASN A 234 9.78 -34.67 -18.64
N GLU A 235 8.53 -34.57 -18.18
CA GLU A 235 7.33 -34.44 -19.02
C GLU A 235 6.85 -32.98 -19.11
N ILE A 236 6.17 -32.62 -20.21
CA ILE A 236 5.65 -31.27 -20.45
C ILE A 236 4.27 -31.11 -19.82
N VAL A 237 4.17 -30.24 -18.81
CA VAL A 237 2.92 -30.01 -18.06
C VAL A 237 2.03 -29.00 -18.80
N ALA A 238 0.73 -29.32 -18.95
CA ALA A 238 -0.31 -28.39 -19.41
C ALA A 238 0.04 -27.60 -20.70
N GLY A 239 0.65 -28.27 -21.68
CA GLY A 239 1.06 -27.62 -22.94
C GLY A 239 2.27 -26.69 -22.81
N GLY A 240 3.05 -26.79 -21.72
CA GLY A 240 4.39 -26.25 -21.55
C GLY A 240 4.51 -24.74 -21.40
N CYS A 241 3.46 -23.97 -21.62
CA CYS A 241 3.53 -22.51 -21.78
C CYS A 241 2.73 -21.70 -20.75
N GLU A 242 2.02 -22.32 -19.81
CA GLU A 242 1.10 -21.60 -18.92
C GLU A 242 1.82 -20.73 -17.89
N SER A 243 2.97 -21.12 -17.34
CA SER A 243 3.72 -20.25 -16.41
C SER A 243 4.30 -19.02 -17.13
N LEU A 244 4.68 -19.16 -18.40
CA LEU A 244 5.19 -18.06 -19.21
C LEU A 244 4.05 -17.15 -19.67
N THR A 245 2.91 -17.73 -20.04
CA THR A 245 1.65 -17.03 -20.29
C THR A 245 1.23 -16.21 -19.06
N ARG A 246 1.20 -16.82 -17.86
CA ARG A 246 0.86 -16.12 -16.61
C ARG A 246 1.89 -15.04 -16.26
N SER A 247 3.17 -15.25 -16.57
CA SER A 247 4.22 -14.22 -16.42
C SER A 247 3.94 -12.99 -17.30
N PHE A 248 3.47 -13.19 -18.54
CA PHE A 248 3.03 -12.10 -19.41
C PHE A 248 1.73 -11.45 -18.95
N VAL A 249 0.73 -12.23 -18.54
CA VAL A 249 -0.55 -11.69 -18.04
C VAL A 249 -0.31 -10.78 -16.83
N ILE A 250 0.44 -11.24 -15.83
CA ILE A 250 0.82 -10.41 -14.65
C ILE A 250 1.63 -9.17 -15.07
N LYS A 251 2.48 -9.28 -16.10
CA LYS A 251 3.22 -8.14 -16.62
C LYS A 251 2.30 -7.07 -17.23
N PHE A 252 1.24 -7.46 -17.94
CA PHE A 252 0.28 -6.53 -18.52
C PHE A 252 -0.75 -6.03 -17.51
N GLU A 253 -1.21 -6.85 -16.55
CA GLU A 253 -1.93 -6.38 -15.36
C GLU A 253 -1.15 -5.24 -14.68
N ASN A 254 0.16 -5.40 -14.48
CA ASN A 254 1.03 -4.41 -13.82
C ASN A 254 1.50 -3.24 -14.72
N LEU A 255 1.27 -3.30 -16.04
CA LEU A 255 1.43 -2.14 -16.92
C LEU A 255 0.15 -1.31 -16.89
N ASN A 256 -0.99 -1.94 -17.17
CA ASN A 256 -2.31 -1.30 -17.29
C ASN A 256 -2.82 -0.72 -15.97
N ARG A 257 -2.28 -1.18 -14.82
CA ARG A 257 -2.43 -0.50 -13.52
C ARG A 257 -1.99 0.95 -13.56
N ARG A 258 -0.92 1.33 -14.29
CA ARG A 258 -0.43 2.72 -14.31
C ARG A 258 -1.46 3.70 -14.85
N ASP A 259 -2.18 3.32 -15.89
CA ASP A 259 -3.22 4.16 -16.49
C ASP A 259 -4.48 4.19 -15.59
N ALA A 260 -4.78 3.10 -14.88
CA ALA A 260 -5.84 3.09 -13.86
C ALA A 260 -5.52 3.98 -12.65
N PHE A 261 -4.24 4.13 -12.30
CA PHE A 261 -3.77 5.05 -11.24
C PHE A 261 -3.66 6.52 -11.69
N SER A 262 -3.72 6.85 -12.99
CA SER A 262 -3.57 8.24 -13.45
C SER A 262 -4.84 9.08 -13.36
N SER A 263 -5.99 8.49 -12.96
CA SER A 263 -7.29 9.17 -12.88
C SER A 263 -7.79 9.36 -11.45
N LEU A 264 -7.27 10.39 -10.79
CA LEU A 264 -7.91 11.19 -9.73
C LEU A 264 -8.59 10.43 -8.56
N LYS A 265 -7.79 9.91 -7.62
CA LYS A 265 -8.17 9.89 -6.20
C LYS A 265 -7.91 11.25 -5.54
N ARG A 266 -8.03 11.34 -4.21
CA ARG A 266 -7.79 12.57 -3.42
C ARG A 266 -6.32 13.03 -3.53
N SER A 267 -6.01 13.91 -4.50
CA SER A 267 -4.73 14.62 -4.53
C SER A 267 -4.60 15.51 -3.30
N LEU A 268 -3.60 15.22 -2.46
CA LEU A 268 -3.25 16.01 -1.27
C LEU A 268 -2.19 17.08 -1.58
N LYS A 269 -1.98 17.39 -2.87
CA LYS A 269 -1.22 18.55 -3.35
C LYS A 269 -2.19 19.64 -3.79
N GLU A 270 -2.14 20.75 -3.05
CA GLU A 270 -2.78 22.06 -3.27
C GLU A 270 -4.32 22.11 -3.38
N GLU A 271 -4.95 22.62 -2.32
CA GLU A 271 -6.38 22.89 -2.23
C GLU A 271 -6.72 24.22 -2.94
N ASN A 272 -6.96 24.18 -4.26
CA ASN A 272 -7.64 25.27 -4.97
C ASN A 272 -8.32 24.81 -6.28
N SER A 273 -9.61 24.41 -6.19
CA SER A 273 -10.59 24.44 -7.31
C SER A 273 -11.93 23.83 -6.88
N ASN A 274 -12.97 24.65 -6.77
CA ASN A 274 -14.34 24.26 -6.42
C ASN A 274 -15.14 23.71 -7.62
N ASN A 275 -14.55 22.78 -8.37
CA ASN A 275 -15.22 22.07 -9.45
C ASN A 275 -15.65 20.68 -8.97
N GLU A 276 -16.77 20.16 -9.45
CA GLU A 276 -17.24 18.81 -9.11
C GLU A 276 -16.32 17.74 -9.71
N ARG A 277 -15.39 17.22 -8.90
CA ARG A 277 -14.35 16.28 -9.33
C ARG A 277 -14.91 14.86 -9.46
N LYS A 278 -15.17 14.42 -10.69
CA LYS A 278 -15.70 13.08 -11.00
C LYS A 278 -14.63 12.00 -10.77
N LEU A 279 -14.91 11.07 -9.85
CA LEU A 279 -13.99 9.98 -9.46
C LEU A 279 -13.97 8.86 -10.51
N SER A 280 -12.87 8.10 -10.57
CA SER A 280 -12.64 7.07 -11.60
C SER A 280 -13.06 5.66 -11.19
N ALA A 281 -13.17 4.78 -12.19
CA ALA A 281 -13.52 3.38 -12.01
C ALA A 281 -12.54 2.60 -11.12
N SER A 282 -11.29 3.05 -10.97
CA SER A 282 -10.32 2.38 -10.08
C SER A 282 -10.65 2.52 -8.59
N SER A 283 -11.44 3.51 -8.18
CA SER A 283 -11.93 3.63 -6.80
C SER A 283 -13.01 2.60 -6.45
N ILE A 284 -13.65 1.98 -7.45
CA ILE A 284 -14.72 0.99 -7.27
C ILE A 284 -14.13 -0.44 -7.12
N TYR A 285 -12.86 -0.66 -7.46
CA TYR A 285 -12.25 -2.00 -7.42
C TYR A 285 -12.16 -2.56 -5.99
N GLY A 286 -12.89 -3.65 -5.73
CA GLY A 286 -13.01 -4.25 -4.39
C GLY A 286 -14.07 -3.61 -3.50
N CYS A 287 -14.87 -2.66 -4.02
CA CYS A 287 -15.94 -1.99 -3.29
C CYS A 287 -17.31 -2.39 -3.84
N LEU A 288 -18.10 -3.14 -3.07
CA LEU A 288 -19.47 -3.56 -3.41
C LEU A 288 -20.44 -2.36 -3.44
N ASN A 289 -20.44 -1.53 -2.38
CA ASN A 289 -21.45 -0.47 -2.19
C ASN A 289 -20.86 0.95 -2.29
N TRP A 290 -19.90 1.16 -3.19
CA TRP A 290 -19.11 2.40 -3.36
C TRP A 290 -19.88 3.73 -3.20
N GLN A 291 -21.06 3.80 -3.82
CA GLN A 291 -22.05 4.87 -3.66
C GLN A 291 -23.43 4.25 -3.94
N PRO A 292 -24.34 4.17 -2.96
CA PRO A 292 -25.72 3.77 -3.23
C PRO A 292 -26.37 4.81 -4.16
N LYS A 293 -27.14 4.34 -5.15
CA LYS A 293 -27.76 5.18 -6.19
C LYS A 293 -29.04 5.90 -5.73
N MET A 294 -29.61 5.45 -4.62
CA MET A 294 -30.85 5.95 -4.04
C MET A 294 -30.68 5.97 -2.51
N LEU A 295 -31.53 6.76 -1.86
CA LEU A 295 -31.72 6.69 -0.41
C LEU A 295 -32.26 5.31 0.02
N PRO A 296 -32.03 4.86 1.26
CA PRO A 296 -32.69 3.67 1.81
C PRO A 296 -34.22 3.79 1.78
N ILE A 297 -34.91 2.65 1.80
CA ILE A 297 -36.38 2.61 1.72
C ILE A 297 -36.97 3.25 2.98
N GLY A 298 -37.68 4.36 2.82
CA GLY A 298 -38.26 5.16 3.91
C GLY A 298 -37.47 6.42 4.28
N GLU A 299 -36.30 6.65 3.68
CA GLU A 299 -35.48 7.85 3.94
C GLU A 299 -35.71 8.99 2.94
N SER A 300 -35.55 10.23 3.41
CA SER A 300 -35.46 11.46 2.63
C SER A 300 -34.15 12.21 2.96
N ASP A 301 -33.80 13.27 2.22
CA ASP A 301 -32.63 14.09 2.59
C ASP A 301 -32.84 14.76 3.97
N GLU A 302 -34.08 15.04 4.39
CA GLU A 302 -34.44 15.53 5.72
C GLU A 302 -34.23 14.47 6.82
N SER A 303 -34.68 13.23 6.64
CA SER A 303 -34.48 12.17 7.64
C SER A 303 -33.00 11.82 7.81
N GLN A 304 -32.23 11.80 6.72
CA GLN A 304 -30.77 11.66 6.76
C GLN A 304 -30.12 12.80 7.55
N THR A 305 -30.58 14.03 7.35
CA THR A 305 -30.11 15.21 8.08
C THR A 305 -30.47 15.12 9.56
N GLU A 306 -31.65 14.63 9.92
CA GLU A 306 -32.02 14.41 11.32
C GLU A 306 -31.15 13.32 11.96
N LYS A 307 -30.97 12.17 11.30
CA LYS A 307 -30.15 11.06 11.79
C LYS A 307 -28.67 11.46 11.93
N GLN A 308 -28.13 12.27 11.02
CA GLN A 308 -26.82 12.91 11.17
C GLN A 308 -26.75 13.76 12.45
N ASN A 309 -27.75 14.61 12.70
CA ASN A 309 -27.82 15.42 13.92
C ASN A 309 -27.98 14.56 15.20
N GLN A 310 -28.67 13.42 15.13
CA GLN A 310 -28.74 12.44 16.22
C GLN A 310 -27.36 11.79 16.49
N MET A 311 -26.64 11.37 15.44
CA MET A 311 -25.27 10.84 15.57
C MET A 311 -24.30 11.86 16.17
N ILE A 312 -24.38 13.13 15.77
CA ILE A 312 -23.58 14.21 16.36
C ILE A 312 -23.89 14.36 17.85
N LYS A 313 -25.18 14.41 18.24
CA LYS A 313 -25.59 14.47 19.67
C LYS A 313 -25.06 13.27 20.49
N ILE A 314 -25.09 12.06 19.94
CA ILE A 314 -24.53 10.86 20.59
C ILE A 314 -23.01 11.03 20.78
N SER A 315 -22.28 11.50 19.78
CA SER A 315 -20.82 11.68 19.87
C SER A 315 -20.36 12.69 20.93
N LEU A 316 -21.24 13.62 21.36
CA LEU A 316 -20.95 14.56 22.45
C LEU A 316 -21.03 13.94 23.85
N VAL A 317 -21.63 12.75 23.99
CA VAL A 317 -21.75 12.03 25.27
C VAL A 317 -20.97 10.71 25.32
N THR A 318 -20.71 10.09 24.16
CA THR A 318 -19.84 8.91 24.04
C THR A 318 -18.37 9.26 24.31
N LYS A 319 -17.70 8.48 25.15
CA LYS A 319 -16.27 8.65 25.47
C LYS A 319 -15.38 8.00 24.42
N PRO A 320 -14.20 8.56 24.10
CA PRO A 320 -13.25 7.91 23.19
C PRO A 320 -12.83 6.53 23.71
N GLY A 321 -13.10 5.48 22.90
CA GLY A 321 -12.83 4.07 23.26
C GLY A 321 -13.98 3.33 23.98
N GLU A 322 -15.15 3.96 24.12
CA GLU A 322 -16.41 3.37 24.57
C GLU A 322 -17.13 2.64 23.42
N GLU A 323 -17.90 1.60 23.73
CA GLU A 323 -18.59 0.78 22.73
C GLU A 323 -19.90 1.44 22.27
N LEU A 324 -20.18 1.38 20.97
CA LEU A 324 -21.39 1.97 20.40
C LEU A 324 -22.61 1.08 20.64
N SER A 325 -23.74 1.71 20.98
CA SER A 325 -25.00 0.98 21.14
C SER A 325 -25.49 0.41 19.81
N LYS A 326 -26.31 -0.66 19.86
CA LYS A 326 -26.95 -1.22 18.65
C LYS A 326 -27.74 -0.17 17.85
N GLN A 327 -28.42 0.77 18.53
CA GLN A 327 -29.13 1.87 17.88
C GLN A 327 -28.17 2.80 17.13
N THR A 328 -26.99 3.06 17.71
CA THR A 328 -25.93 3.86 17.10
C THR A 328 -25.37 3.19 15.84
N LEU A 329 -25.20 1.86 15.86
CA LEU A 329 -24.76 1.08 14.70
C LEU A 329 -25.86 1.05 13.60
N THR A 330 -27.14 0.97 13.97
CA THR A 330 -28.23 1.12 12.99
C THR A 330 -28.22 2.52 12.34
N LEU A 331 -28.03 3.60 13.11
CA LEU A 331 -27.90 4.96 12.54
C LEU A 331 -26.71 5.10 11.57
N LEU A 332 -25.58 4.42 11.86
CA LEU A 332 -24.41 4.35 10.97
C LEU A 332 -24.71 3.62 9.64
N GLU A 333 -25.59 2.62 9.66
CA GLU A 333 -26.04 1.89 8.47
C GLU A 333 -27.04 2.71 7.65
N GLU A 334 -28.07 3.25 8.29
CA GLU A 334 -29.13 4.03 7.65
C GLU A 334 -28.59 5.33 7.01
N THR A 335 -27.55 5.93 7.58
CA THR A 335 -26.91 7.14 7.02
C THR A 335 -25.75 6.85 6.05
N TYR A 336 -25.47 5.58 5.74
CA TYR A 336 -24.35 5.18 4.87
C TYR A 336 -24.36 5.88 3.51
N TYR A 337 -25.54 6.09 2.91
CA TYR A 337 -25.71 6.86 1.67
C TYR A 337 -25.11 8.26 1.76
N SER A 338 -25.43 8.99 2.83
CA SER A 338 -24.98 10.37 3.06
C SER A 338 -23.51 10.44 3.47
N GLN A 339 -23.02 9.48 4.25
CA GLN A 339 -21.58 9.32 4.51
C GLN A 339 -20.79 9.12 3.21
N ARG A 340 -21.24 8.22 2.30
CA ARG A 340 -20.62 8.04 0.98
C ARG A 340 -20.72 9.30 0.12
N LYS A 341 -21.88 10.00 0.13
CA LYS A 341 -22.12 11.27 -0.60
C LYS A 341 -21.07 12.33 -0.22
N ASP A 342 -20.81 12.55 1.06
CA ASP A 342 -19.79 13.50 1.54
C ASP A 342 -18.35 13.05 1.27
N ILE A 343 -18.04 11.78 1.46
CA ILE A 343 -16.71 11.21 1.17
C ILE A 343 -16.38 11.33 -0.32
N ASN A 344 -17.31 10.92 -1.19
CA ASN A 344 -17.13 10.87 -2.64
C ASN A 344 -17.17 12.28 -3.28
N THR A 345 -17.84 13.25 -2.66
CA THR A 345 -17.72 14.68 -3.03
C THR A 345 -16.47 15.36 -2.46
N LEU A 346 -15.52 14.58 -1.93
CA LEU A 346 -14.19 15.01 -1.47
C LEU A 346 -14.22 16.07 -0.35
N LYS A 347 -15.21 16.02 0.55
CA LYS A 347 -15.21 16.85 1.76
C LYS A 347 -13.90 16.64 2.55
N ASN A 348 -13.38 17.74 3.13
CA ASN A 348 -12.14 17.70 3.89
C ASN A 348 -12.31 16.91 5.21
N ILE A 349 -11.20 16.44 5.79
CA ILE A 349 -11.24 15.58 6.99
C ILE A 349 -11.90 16.28 8.19
N THR A 350 -11.72 17.59 8.35
CA THR A 350 -12.37 18.37 9.43
C THR A 350 -13.90 18.37 9.29
N PHE A 351 -14.41 18.54 8.06
CA PHE A 351 -15.85 18.45 7.80
C PHE A 351 -16.37 17.05 8.10
N LEU A 352 -15.68 16.00 7.63
CA LEU A 352 -16.12 14.61 7.87
C LEU A 352 -16.11 14.25 9.36
N LEU A 353 -15.10 14.67 10.13
CA LEU A 353 -15.06 14.47 11.59
C LEU A 353 -16.20 15.18 12.31
N ASN A 354 -16.56 16.41 11.90
CA ASN A 354 -17.63 17.18 12.53
C ASN A 354 -19.03 16.67 12.13
N SER A 355 -19.21 16.21 10.90
CA SER A 355 -20.50 15.77 10.33
C SER A 355 -20.81 14.31 10.58
N TRP A 356 -19.77 13.46 10.67
CA TRP A 356 -19.88 12.01 10.85
C TRP A 356 -18.94 11.48 11.95
N PRO A 357 -18.91 12.07 13.16
CA PRO A 357 -17.90 11.76 14.18
C PRO A 357 -17.86 10.26 14.55
N LEU A 358 -19.02 9.62 14.64
CA LEU A 358 -19.13 8.19 15.00
C LEU A 358 -18.65 7.23 13.91
N LEU A 359 -18.55 7.68 12.64
CA LEU A 359 -17.92 6.91 11.58
C LEU A 359 -16.45 6.62 11.91
N PHE A 360 -15.78 7.53 12.64
CA PHE A 360 -14.36 7.43 12.99
C PHE A 360 -14.08 6.65 14.29
N SER A 361 -15.09 5.97 14.83
CA SER A 361 -14.92 4.95 15.88
C SER A 361 -14.42 3.62 15.30
N GLU A 362 -13.98 2.69 16.16
CA GLU A 362 -13.58 1.33 15.77
C GLU A 362 -14.71 0.57 15.06
N GLN A 363 -15.89 0.51 15.68
CA GLN A 363 -17.06 -0.17 15.11
C GLN A 363 -17.60 0.56 13.88
N GLY A 364 -17.58 1.90 13.86
CA GLY A 364 -17.96 2.69 12.69
C GLY A 364 -17.06 2.43 11.47
N PHE A 365 -15.74 2.34 11.69
CA PHE A 365 -14.79 1.97 10.65
C PHE A 365 -15.05 0.56 10.11
N PHE A 366 -15.18 -0.44 11.00
CA PHE A 366 -15.35 -1.83 10.58
C PHE A 366 -16.71 -2.07 9.91
N GLN A 367 -17.79 -1.49 10.43
CA GLN A 367 -19.12 -1.57 9.81
C GLN A 367 -19.12 -0.89 8.43
N HIS A 368 -18.61 0.34 8.31
CA HIS A 368 -18.56 1.03 7.01
C HIS A 368 -17.64 0.31 6.01
N PHE A 369 -16.52 -0.27 6.46
CA PHE A 369 -15.63 -1.07 5.61
C PHE A 369 -16.28 -2.37 5.15
N HIS A 370 -17.00 -3.07 6.04
CA HIS A 370 -17.78 -4.25 5.70
C HIS A 370 -18.88 -3.92 4.68
N THR A 371 -19.70 -2.89 4.91
CA THR A 371 -20.70 -2.45 3.93
C THR A 371 -20.04 -2.04 2.60
N LEU A 372 -18.86 -1.39 2.64
CA LEU A 372 -18.15 -0.97 1.44
C LEU A 372 -17.57 -2.13 0.62
N THR A 373 -17.01 -3.18 1.26
CA THR A 373 -16.16 -4.19 0.60
C THR A 373 -16.68 -5.64 0.69
N GLY A 374 -17.59 -5.92 1.63
CA GLY A 374 -18.01 -7.28 2.00
C GLY A 374 -17.10 -7.98 3.02
N VAL A 375 -15.98 -7.37 3.42
CA VAL A 375 -15.01 -7.99 4.34
C VAL A 375 -15.34 -7.62 5.79
N ASP A 376 -15.67 -8.62 6.60
CA ASP A 376 -15.74 -8.47 8.06
C ASP A 376 -14.32 -8.43 8.66
N ILE A 377 -13.99 -7.35 9.37
CA ILE A 377 -12.67 -7.16 9.97
C ILE A 377 -12.51 -7.99 11.26
N PRO A 378 -13.42 -7.94 12.25
CA PRO A 378 -13.35 -8.84 13.41
C PRO A 378 -13.17 -10.32 13.07
N GLU A 379 -13.90 -10.85 12.09
CA GLU A 379 -13.76 -12.25 11.65
C GLU A 379 -12.39 -12.50 11.01
N LEU A 380 -11.94 -11.62 10.12
CA LEU A 380 -10.60 -11.69 9.52
C LEU A 380 -9.52 -11.65 10.61
N MET A 381 -9.66 -10.78 11.62
CA MET A 381 -8.73 -10.68 12.74
C MET A 381 -8.64 -12.02 13.50
N GLN A 382 -9.79 -12.61 13.85
CA GLN A 382 -9.88 -13.88 14.58
C GLN A 382 -9.36 -15.08 13.77
N ASN A 383 -9.77 -15.20 12.50
CA ASN A 383 -9.54 -16.41 11.68
C ASN A 383 -8.21 -16.39 10.92
N SER A 384 -7.65 -15.22 10.62
CA SER A 384 -6.55 -15.07 9.64
C SER A 384 -5.26 -14.43 10.16
N ILE A 385 -5.23 -13.65 11.25
CA ILE A 385 -3.99 -12.96 11.67
C ILE A 385 -2.89 -13.95 12.05
N GLN A 386 -3.14 -14.82 13.03
CA GLN A 386 -2.05 -15.59 13.64
C GLN A 386 -1.36 -16.52 12.63
N THR A 387 -2.12 -17.11 11.70
CA THR A 387 -1.61 -18.01 10.66
C THR A 387 -0.83 -17.24 9.57
N LYS A 388 -1.38 -16.15 9.04
CA LYS A 388 -0.75 -15.36 7.97
C LYS A 388 0.50 -14.63 8.47
N ALA A 389 0.44 -14.02 9.65
CA ALA A 389 1.58 -13.36 10.29
C ALA A 389 2.69 -14.36 10.64
N SER A 390 2.36 -15.50 11.27
CA SER A 390 3.34 -16.56 11.55
C SER A 390 4.03 -17.09 10.28
N THR A 391 3.29 -17.17 9.17
CA THR A 391 3.82 -17.61 7.87
C THR A 391 4.85 -16.62 7.30
N ILE A 392 4.55 -15.31 7.33
CA ILE A 392 5.51 -14.25 6.95
C ILE A 392 6.77 -14.33 7.82
N ILE A 393 6.59 -14.42 9.14
CA ILE A 393 7.69 -14.50 10.12
C ILE A 393 8.56 -15.75 9.86
N HIS A 394 7.96 -16.90 9.60
CA HIS A 394 8.67 -18.15 9.31
C HIS A 394 9.46 -18.06 8.00
N PHE A 395 8.85 -17.52 6.94
CA PHE A 395 9.52 -17.25 5.67
C PHE A 395 10.77 -16.37 5.87
N PHE A 396 10.65 -15.24 6.56
CA PHE A 396 11.80 -14.37 6.80
C PHE A 396 12.85 -14.97 7.75
N LYS A 397 12.45 -15.79 8.74
CA LYS A 397 13.41 -16.56 9.56
C LYS A 397 14.29 -17.45 8.66
N SER A 398 13.69 -18.16 7.70
CA SER A 398 14.44 -19.01 6.75
C SER A 398 15.41 -18.20 5.86
N LEU A 399 15.04 -16.97 5.51
CA LEU A 399 15.89 -16.05 4.73
C LEU A 399 16.99 -15.36 5.54
N SER A 400 16.83 -15.20 6.86
CA SER A 400 17.79 -14.50 7.73
C SER A 400 19.19 -15.14 7.74
N ASN A 401 19.26 -16.45 7.42
CA ASN A 401 20.51 -17.17 7.20
C ASN A 401 21.37 -16.60 6.04
N LYS A 402 20.78 -15.79 5.15
CA LYS A 402 21.42 -15.24 3.94
C LYS A 402 21.52 -13.71 3.88
N LYS A 403 20.96 -12.96 4.86
CA LYS A 403 21.06 -11.49 4.95
C LYS A 403 21.23 -11.05 6.41
N ASN A 404 22.29 -10.29 6.70
CA ASN A 404 22.56 -9.81 8.07
C ASN A 404 21.52 -8.82 8.59
N SER A 405 21.01 -7.90 7.75
CA SER A 405 20.03 -6.89 8.19
C SER A 405 18.73 -7.47 8.74
N LEU A 406 18.30 -8.66 8.28
CA LEU A 406 17.15 -9.37 8.86
C LEU A 406 17.46 -9.93 10.27
N LYS A 407 18.72 -10.28 10.55
CA LYS A 407 19.14 -10.82 11.86
C LYS A 407 19.01 -9.75 12.95
N GLU A 408 19.37 -8.50 12.65
CA GLU A 408 19.23 -7.36 13.57
C GLU A 408 17.76 -7.12 13.94
N THR A 409 16.84 -7.18 12.97
CA THR A 409 15.40 -7.06 13.20
C THR A 409 14.88 -8.23 14.03
N PHE A 410 15.28 -9.47 13.73
CA PHE A 410 14.96 -10.63 14.57
C PHE A 410 15.58 -10.58 15.98
N GLN A 411 16.73 -9.94 16.17
CA GLN A 411 17.29 -9.67 17.50
C GLN A 411 16.46 -8.61 18.24
N ARG A 412 15.99 -7.56 17.56
CA ARG A 412 15.08 -6.56 18.13
C ARG A 412 13.80 -7.22 18.61
N TYR A 413 13.11 -8.00 17.76
CA TYR A 413 11.91 -8.74 18.15
C TYR A 413 12.16 -9.76 19.27
N LYS A 414 13.32 -10.44 19.30
CA LYS A 414 13.67 -11.33 20.42
C LYS A 414 13.79 -10.59 21.75
N LYS A 415 14.27 -9.33 21.75
CA LYS A 415 14.34 -8.47 22.94
C LYS A 415 12.99 -7.88 23.35
N THR A 416 12.04 -7.71 22.43
CA THR A 416 10.75 -7.05 22.67
C THR A 416 9.54 -8.00 22.64
N LYS A 417 9.75 -9.33 22.61
CA LYS A 417 8.73 -10.34 22.23
C LYS A 417 7.50 -10.44 23.14
N SER A 418 7.46 -9.75 24.29
CA SER A 418 6.28 -9.66 25.17
C SER A 418 5.49 -8.35 25.02
N LYS A 419 5.87 -7.47 24.08
CA LYS A 419 5.31 -6.11 23.89
C LYS A 419 4.92 -5.77 22.46
N VAL A 420 5.16 -6.67 21.50
CA VAL A 420 5.05 -6.43 20.04
C VAL A 420 4.25 -7.58 19.42
N SER A 421 3.25 -7.25 18.59
CA SER A 421 2.37 -8.27 17.96
C SER A 421 3.08 -9.03 16.83
N ASP A 422 2.69 -10.29 16.58
CA ASP A 422 3.18 -11.03 15.39
C ASP A 422 2.79 -10.30 14.08
N LEU A 423 1.69 -9.53 14.05
CA LEU A 423 1.32 -8.71 12.89
C LEU A 423 2.30 -7.56 12.67
N GLU A 424 2.65 -6.79 13.71
CA GLU A 424 3.63 -5.70 13.65
C GLU A 424 5.00 -6.21 13.19
N ILE A 425 5.44 -7.35 13.73
CA ILE A 425 6.64 -8.07 13.31
C ILE A 425 6.57 -8.42 11.81
N ALA A 426 5.46 -9.00 11.36
CA ALA A 426 5.28 -9.40 9.97
C ALA A 426 5.29 -8.20 9.00
N VAL A 427 4.62 -7.10 9.35
CA VAL A 427 4.56 -5.87 8.55
C VAL A 427 5.94 -5.19 8.46
N SER A 428 6.66 -5.07 9.57
CA SER A 428 8.00 -4.43 9.55
C SER A 428 9.08 -5.28 8.87
N LEU A 429 8.94 -6.61 8.86
CA LEU A 429 9.77 -7.50 8.02
C LEU A 429 9.50 -7.30 6.52
N LEU A 430 8.25 -7.10 6.12
CA LEU A 430 7.89 -6.82 4.71
C LEU A 430 8.44 -5.47 4.24
N LEU A 431 8.25 -4.40 5.03
CA LEU A 431 8.78 -3.07 4.73
C LEU A 431 10.30 -3.11 4.55
N GLN A 432 11.02 -3.73 5.49
CA GLN A 432 12.47 -3.91 5.40
C GLN A 432 12.88 -4.76 4.18
N HIS A 433 12.09 -5.76 3.78
CA HIS A 433 12.38 -6.58 2.60
C HIS A 433 12.26 -5.79 1.29
N PHE A 434 11.21 -4.97 1.15
CA PHE A 434 10.98 -4.12 -0.02
C PHE A 434 11.80 -2.82 -0.01
N SER A 435 12.55 -2.54 1.08
CA SER A 435 13.31 -1.30 1.29
C SER A 435 12.42 -0.06 1.42
N GLU A 436 11.26 -0.26 2.02
CA GLU A 436 10.21 0.73 2.29
C GLU A 436 10.33 1.31 3.70
N LYS A 437 9.71 2.47 3.95
CA LYS A 437 9.83 3.22 5.22
C LYS A 437 8.74 2.83 6.21
N SER A 438 9.13 2.44 7.42
CA SER A 438 8.23 2.21 8.55
C SER A 438 7.32 3.41 8.82
N GLU A 439 7.91 4.60 8.77
CA GLU A 439 7.29 5.89 9.10
C GLU A 439 6.18 6.30 8.10
N ALA A 440 5.96 5.54 7.03
CA ALA A 440 4.85 5.73 6.08
C ALA A 440 3.61 4.87 6.42
N VAL A 441 3.73 3.93 7.36
CA VAL A 441 2.65 3.03 7.80
C VAL A 441 2.36 3.20 9.29
N PHE A 442 3.42 3.27 10.11
CA PHE A 442 3.29 3.52 11.54
C PHE A 442 4.46 4.35 12.11
N LYS A 443 4.15 5.18 13.11
CA LYS A 443 5.14 6.00 13.83
C LYS A 443 5.02 5.77 15.33
N SER A 444 6.15 5.77 16.04
CA SER A 444 6.16 5.88 17.49
C SER A 444 6.45 7.32 17.89
N ILE A 445 5.75 7.79 18.92
CA ILE A 445 5.97 9.09 19.58
C ILE A 445 6.20 8.86 21.07
N ASP A 446 6.73 9.87 21.75
CA ASP A 446 6.90 9.84 23.20
C ASP A 446 5.54 9.86 23.93
N SER A 447 5.46 9.19 25.08
CA SER A 447 4.22 9.03 25.85
C SER A 447 3.70 10.31 26.50
N SER A 448 4.52 11.37 26.59
CA SER A 448 4.11 12.69 27.08
C SER A 448 3.33 13.54 26.07
N VAL A 449 3.32 13.13 24.78
CA VAL A 449 2.78 13.94 23.68
C VAL A 449 1.27 13.69 23.50
N THR A 450 0.43 14.72 23.63
CA THR A 450 -1.04 14.59 23.46
C THR A 450 -1.42 14.61 21.98
N ALA A 451 -2.62 14.10 21.64
CA ALA A 451 -3.11 14.08 20.26
C ALA A 451 -3.11 15.47 19.58
N LYS A 452 -3.33 16.55 20.33
CA LYS A 452 -3.24 17.94 19.81
C LYS A 452 -1.81 18.36 19.49
N ASP A 453 -0.86 17.98 20.34
CA ASP A 453 0.56 18.23 20.09
C ASP A 453 1.00 17.45 18.85
N VAL A 454 0.55 16.21 18.69
CA VAL A 454 0.78 15.39 17.49
C VAL A 454 0.24 16.06 16.22
N GLU A 455 -0.96 16.64 16.23
CA GLU A 455 -1.49 17.42 15.08
C GLU A 455 -0.64 18.66 14.76
N SER A 456 -0.09 19.32 15.79
CA SER A 456 0.79 20.49 15.61
C SER A 456 2.17 20.14 15.02
N MET A 457 2.63 18.90 15.18
CA MET A 457 3.92 18.47 14.67
C MET A 457 3.88 18.26 13.15
N LEU A 458 4.74 18.99 12.43
CA LEU A 458 4.90 18.89 10.97
C LEU A 458 5.28 17.49 10.44
N ILE A 459 5.54 16.53 11.34
CA ILE A 459 5.94 15.15 11.04
C ILE A 459 4.80 14.27 10.53
N LEU A 460 3.52 14.64 10.69
CA LEU A 460 2.42 13.78 10.26
C LEU A 460 2.35 13.59 8.73
N PRO A 461 2.13 12.36 8.24
CA PRO A 461 1.96 12.10 6.82
C PRO A 461 0.58 12.55 6.33
N SER A 462 0.48 12.74 5.01
CA SER A 462 -0.80 13.06 4.35
C SER A 462 -1.69 11.82 4.19
N THR A 463 -1.11 10.63 4.03
CA THR A 463 -1.81 9.33 3.96
C THR A 463 -2.11 8.75 5.34
N PRO A 464 -3.09 7.82 5.45
CA PRO A 464 -3.32 7.03 6.66
C PRO A 464 -2.05 6.45 7.28
N CYS A 465 -1.83 6.74 8.56
CA CYS A 465 -0.71 6.23 9.34
C CYS A 465 -1.12 6.00 10.79
N LEU A 466 -0.75 4.82 11.30
CA LEU A 466 -0.91 4.44 12.70
C LEU A 466 0.13 5.16 13.56
N ILE A 467 -0.22 5.51 14.79
CA ILE A 467 0.68 6.19 15.73
C ILE A 467 0.61 5.45 17.06
N SER A 468 1.76 5.02 17.60
CA SER A 468 1.87 4.43 18.94
C SER A 468 2.40 5.47 19.94
N SER A 469 1.66 5.66 21.03
CA SER A 469 2.03 6.52 22.16
C SER A 469 1.88 5.74 23.47
N GLY A 470 2.95 5.68 24.26
CA GLY A 470 2.98 4.96 25.54
C GLY A 470 4.30 4.22 25.79
N ASP A 471 4.73 4.18 27.04
CA ASP A 471 6.01 3.63 27.50
C ASP A 471 5.92 2.12 27.81
N GLY A 472 5.62 1.33 26.78
CA GLY A 472 5.84 -0.12 26.79
C GLY A 472 4.93 -0.98 27.67
N SER A 473 4.22 -0.44 28.65
CA SER A 473 3.17 -1.13 29.43
C SER A 473 1.78 -0.58 29.14
N SER A 474 1.72 0.71 28.78
CA SER A 474 0.50 1.47 28.51
C SER A 474 0.47 2.00 27.07
N ILE A 475 0.84 1.16 26.10
CA ILE A 475 0.85 1.55 24.68
C ILE A 475 -0.59 1.73 24.20
N SER A 476 -0.91 2.94 23.75
CA SER A 476 -2.15 3.29 23.07
C SER A 476 -1.87 3.64 21.61
N TYR A 477 -2.87 3.48 20.75
CA TYR A 477 -2.74 3.79 19.34
C TYR A 477 -3.73 4.89 18.91
N MET A 478 -3.29 5.70 17.96
CA MET A 478 -4.06 6.75 17.28
C MET A 478 -3.92 6.57 15.77
N ILE A 479 -4.85 7.10 14.98
CA ILE A 479 -4.77 7.08 13.52
C ILE A 479 -4.74 8.51 13.00
N SER A 480 -3.74 8.80 12.18
CA SER A 480 -3.63 10.07 11.45
C SER A 480 -4.03 9.92 9.99
N VAL A 481 -4.76 10.90 9.46
CA VAL A 481 -5.07 11.05 8.02
C VAL A 481 -5.00 12.54 7.67
N ASN A 482 -4.30 12.89 6.59
CA ASN A 482 -4.09 14.27 6.16
C ASN A 482 -3.66 15.23 7.28
N LYS A 483 -2.65 14.83 8.06
CA LYS A 483 -2.14 15.56 9.24
C LYS A 483 -3.15 15.83 10.37
N LYS A 484 -4.26 15.10 10.41
CA LYS A 484 -5.22 15.15 11.52
C LYS A 484 -5.36 13.80 12.21
N ILE A 485 -5.56 13.81 13.52
CA ILE A 485 -5.96 12.61 14.26
C ILE A 485 -7.44 12.38 14.00
N ILE A 486 -7.77 11.19 13.50
CA ILE A 486 -9.16 10.79 13.23
C ILE A 486 -9.72 9.84 14.29
N CYS A 487 -8.85 9.11 15.00
CA CYS A 487 -9.24 8.20 16.08
C CYS A 487 -8.14 8.11 17.13
N GLU A 488 -8.51 7.98 18.40
CA GLU A 488 -7.61 7.92 19.56
C GLU A 488 -7.91 6.70 20.45
N LYS A 489 -6.96 6.35 21.33
CA LYS A 489 -7.10 5.36 22.42
C LYS A 489 -7.44 3.93 21.95
N ILE A 490 -7.02 3.59 20.74
CA ILE A 490 -7.12 2.22 20.21
C ILE A 490 -6.19 1.31 21.03
N LYS A 491 -6.69 0.12 21.41
CA LYS A 491 -6.12 -0.73 22.46
C LYS A 491 -5.08 -1.74 21.98
N SER A 492 -5.03 -2.03 20.68
CA SER A 492 -4.15 -3.04 20.08
C SER A 492 -3.50 -2.52 18.79
N PHE A 493 -2.34 -3.09 18.43
CA PHE A 493 -1.70 -2.79 17.14
C PHE A 493 -2.60 -3.25 15.98
N GLU A 494 -3.21 -4.42 16.14
CA GLU A 494 -4.02 -5.09 15.13
C GLU A 494 -5.26 -4.28 14.77
N THR A 495 -6.08 -3.87 15.75
CA THR A 495 -7.23 -2.98 15.50
C THR A 495 -6.78 -1.70 14.80
N GLY A 496 -5.73 -1.04 15.33
CA GLY A 496 -5.25 0.22 14.77
C GLY A 496 -4.71 0.08 13.35
N PHE A 497 -4.02 -1.02 13.04
CA PHE A 497 -3.51 -1.34 11.71
C PHE A 497 -4.64 -1.63 10.73
N PHE A 498 -5.64 -2.43 11.11
CA PHE A 498 -6.79 -2.73 10.25
C PHE A 498 -7.68 -1.51 10.03
N MET A 499 -7.93 -0.66 11.04
CA MET A 499 -8.61 0.62 10.86
C MET A 499 -7.82 1.57 9.93
N MET A 500 -6.50 1.69 10.13
CA MET A 500 -5.62 2.52 9.27
C MET A 500 -5.62 2.00 7.82
N PHE A 501 -5.61 0.68 7.62
CA PHE A 501 -5.72 0.08 6.30
C PHE A 501 -7.09 0.35 5.66
N SER A 502 -8.18 0.20 6.42
CA SER A 502 -9.55 0.51 5.99
C SER A 502 -9.71 1.98 5.58
N ALA A 503 -8.97 2.91 6.19
CA ALA A 503 -9.02 4.34 5.86
C ALA A 503 -8.68 4.63 4.38
N TYR A 504 -7.80 3.85 3.75
CA TYR A 504 -7.49 4.00 2.33
C TYR A 504 -8.72 3.76 1.43
N TYR A 505 -9.57 2.79 1.78
CA TYR A 505 -10.79 2.46 1.05
C TYR A 505 -11.93 3.42 1.42
N ILE A 506 -12.18 3.59 2.72
CA ILE A 506 -13.26 4.44 3.23
C ILE A 506 -13.09 5.86 2.70
N LEU A 507 -11.90 6.46 2.78
CA LEU A 507 -11.67 7.87 2.45
C LEU A 507 -11.15 8.13 1.02
N ASN A 508 -11.08 7.09 0.17
CA ASN A 508 -10.56 7.12 -1.21
C ASN A 508 -9.14 7.71 -1.33
N ILE A 509 -8.18 7.13 -0.61
CA ILE A 509 -6.79 7.60 -0.56
C ILE A 509 -5.87 6.54 -1.19
N ASP A 510 -4.83 6.97 -1.89
CA ASP A 510 -3.78 6.07 -2.38
C ASP A 510 -2.85 5.59 -1.25
N TYR A 511 -2.38 4.35 -1.35
CA TYR A 511 -1.36 3.81 -0.45
C TYR A 511 -0.14 4.72 -0.41
N ALA A 512 0.44 4.89 0.78
CA ALA A 512 1.65 5.71 0.98
C ALA A 512 2.76 5.27 0.02
N GLU A 513 3.25 6.19 -0.82
CA GLU A 513 4.25 5.93 -1.87
C GLU A 513 5.48 5.17 -1.33
N MET A 514 5.92 5.54 -0.12
CA MET A 514 7.06 4.96 0.57
C MET A 514 6.82 3.58 1.23
N ALA A 515 5.62 3.00 1.08
CA ALA A 515 5.21 1.71 1.62
C ALA A 515 4.18 0.96 0.72
N CYS A 516 4.07 1.36 -0.55
CA CYS A 516 3.01 0.92 -1.44
C CYS A 516 3.07 -0.58 -1.79
N VAL A 517 4.26 -1.19 -1.84
CA VAL A 517 4.45 -2.61 -2.14
C VAL A 517 4.06 -3.47 -0.95
N THR A 518 4.41 -3.06 0.27
CA THR A 518 3.93 -3.74 1.49
C THR A 518 2.42 -3.64 1.61
N LEU A 519 1.82 -2.47 1.40
CA LEU A 519 0.37 -2.30 1.47
C LEU A 519 -0.36 -3.13 0.38
N GLU A 520 0.17 -3.18 -0.85
CA GLU A 520 -0.33 -4.07 -1.92
C GLU A 520 -0.16 -5.57 -1.59
N PHE A 521 0.87 -5.97 -0.83
CA PHE A 521 1.09 -7.35 -0.40
C PHE A 521 0.14 -7.73 0.74
N ILE A 522 0.00 -6.84 1.75
CA ILE A 522 -0.94 -6.99 2.86
C ILE A 522 -2.37 -7.09 2.33
N GLN A 523 -2.75 -6.27 1.34
CA GLN A 523 -4.03 -6.38 0.65
C GLN A 523 -4.30 -7.82 0.23
N ARG A 524 -3.52 -8.36 -0.71
CA ARG A 524 -3.75 -9.69 -1.34
C ARG A 524 -3.58 -10.88 -0.38
N LEU A 525 -3.00 -10.68 0.79
CA LEU A 525 -2.80 -11.73 1.77
C LEU A 525 -3.95 -11.77 2.77
N PHE A 526 -4.43 -10.61 3.23
CA PHE A 526 -5.44 -10.52 4.27
C PHE A 526 -6.86 -10.40 3.71
N PHE A 527 -7.03 -9.68 2.59
CA PHE A 527 -8.29 -9.25 1.96
C PHE A 527 -8.43 -9.80 0.52
#